data_AF-A0A4V0HW81-F1
#
_entry.id   AF-A0A4V0HW81-F1
#
_cell.length_a   1.000
_cell.length_b   1.000
_cell.length_c   1.000
_cell.angle_alpha   90.00
_cell.angle_beta   90.00
_cell.angle_gamma   90.00
#
_symmetry.space_group_name_H-M   'P 1'
#
loop_
_entity.id
_entity.type
_entity.pdbx_description
1 polymer ?
#
loop_
_entity_poly.entity_id
_entity_poly.type
_entity_poly.pdbx_seq_one_letter_code
_entity_poly.pdbx_strand_id
1 'polypeptide(L)'
;MPTRTGPLAVALAAAALLAAPAAATAQRRTPPEPQPPPVEIPADGTELFRALLDRAGVKPIKEQDAWVHPEEVIVVVLGSSWRHGHRGGGGGAGGPFTAHHVVTRGGAALIAADSHQDLRAFNDDTRAAVAPDRVRCTVAEAVHALTLADGTEPEPQFDCPYVVPIVPPGADRGDPDDPLTRVFAGDGRGSRPLTRVAANQCSFIIAEGLGGEMRQPVARLPKGCVTVPSPRWGDAAPLPVAADGALFAAGGYGDTRRGEFPYRFLAMADHSVFINQMLIEPGTQNLELAYRVIEYLQGPTQRKRCLFYESGRVVEKFDDLRHAFAKPKPPLPLPNINAMQEKLVDMADKLVDDVQTRDVPNKLLLRAVNLGSIARLVLLGLTLYGMWFLLKRMFSARKPTDAPPPPVVAGVAAGPPGVFDRRQKELARRNNVYEPVRDAVREFFHSLGARGGERPPEVVVTRAVRKPNSLRLAVADFWALAFGPPQELTVARWQELEGYFDRVRQAHADGKWHFVPEPAAG
;
A
#
# COMPACT_ATOMS: atom_id res chain seq x y z
N MET A 1 34.59 -31.02 -59.50
CA MET A 1 33.27 -30.49 -59.92
C MET A 1 33.14 -29.08 -59.35
N PRO A 2 32.94 -28.04 -60.17
CA PRO A 2 32.82 -26.67 -59.68
C PRO A 2 31.41 -26.45 -59.12
N THR A 3 31.30 -26.12 -57.83
CA THR A 3 30.04 -25.77 -57.18
C THR A 3 29.63 -24.35 -57.62
N ARG A 4 28.56 -24.27 -58.42
CA ARG A 4 27.87 -23.01 -58.73
C ARG A 4 27.21 -22.47 -57.46
N THR A 5 27.93 -21.63 -56.72
CA THR A 5 27.31 -20.73 -55.74
C THR A 5 26.45 -19.71 -56.50
N GLY A 6 25.14 -19.78 -56.29
CA GLY A 6 24.18 -18.93 -57.00
C GLY A 6 24.32 -17.45 -56.58
N PRO A 7 24.24 -16.50 -57.53
CA PRO A 7 24.43 -15.06 -57.28
C PRO A 7 23.40 -14.43 -56.31
N LEU A 8 22.35 -15.17 -55.94
CA LEU A 8 21.28 -14.70 -55.07
C LEU A 8 21.69 -14.60 -53.59
N ALA A 9 22.59 -15.47 -53.13
CA ALA A 9 23.07 -15.45 -51.74
C ALA A 9 24.00 -14.26 -51.46
N VAL A 10 24.80 -13.86 -52.45
CA VAL A 10 25.68 -12.68 -52.38
C VAL A 10 24.87 -11.39 -52.41
N ALA A 11 23.77 -11.35 -53.19
CA ALA A 11 22.90 -10.18 -53.26
C ALA A 11 22.14 -9.89 -51.95
N LEU A 12 21.69 -10.93 -51.23
CA LEU A 12 21.00 -10.79 -49.94
C LEU A 12 21.92 -10.34 -48.80
N ALA A 13 23.18 -10.80 -48.79
CA ALA A 13 24.18 -10.33 -47.82
C ALA A 13 24.58 -8.86 -48.06
N ALA A 14 24.72 -8.46 -49.33
CA ALA A 14 25.02 -7.06 -49.68
C ALA A 14 23.88 -6.09 -49.33
N ALA A 15 22.61 -6.51 -49.52
CA ALA A 15 21.46 -5.70 -49.15
C ALA A 15 21.31 -5.52 -47.62
N ALA A 16 21.70 -6.52 -46.82
CA ALA A 16 21.70 -6.41 -45.35
C ALA A 16 22.79 -5.46 -44.82
N LEU A 17 23.95 -5.39 -45.50
CA LEU A 17 25.04 -4.49 -45.13
C LEU A 17 24.78 -3.03 -45.54
N LEU A 18 24.04 -2.79 -46.62
CA LEU A 18 23.69 -1.43 -47.07
C LEU A 18 22.52 -0.80 -46.30
N ALA A 19 21.79 -1.58 -45.50
CA ALA A 19 20.72 -1.08 -44.64
C ALA A 19 21.19 -0.69 -43.22
N ALA A 20 22.49 -0.82 -42.91
CA ALA A 20 23.04 -0.38 -41.63
C ALA A 20 23.15 1.16 -41.64
N PRO A 21 22.33 1.88 -40.85
CA PRO A 21 22.40 3.33 -40.82
C PRO A 21 23.75 3.75 -40.26
N ALA A 22 24.41 4.68 -40.95
CA ALA A 22 25.62 5.37 -40.50
C ALA A 22 25.31 6.22 -39.26
N ALA A 23 25.13 5.57 -38.11
CA ALA A 23 24.91 6.19 -36.82
C ALA A 23 26.25 6.32 -36.06
N ALA A 24 27.23 6.97 -36.71
CA ALA A 24 28.48 7.37 -36.09
C ALA A 24 28.46 8.89 -35.81
N THR A 25 27.35 9.39 -35.27
CA THR A 25 27.27 10.76 -34.75
C THR A 25 27.66 10.77 -33.29
N ALA A 26 28.83 11.36 -33.02
CA ALA A 26 29.31 11.92 -31.76
C ALA A 26 28.42 11.64 -30.54
N GLN A 27 28.81 10.66 -29.71
CA GLN A 27 28.27 10.48 -28.37
C GLN A 27 28.54 11.76 -27.56
N ARG A 28 27.57 12.68 -27.54
CA ARG A 28 27.51 13.74 -26.53
C ARG A 28 27.56 13.04 -25.18
N ARG A 29 28.56 13.37 -24.35
CA ARG A 29 28.59 12.97 -22.94
C ARG A 29 27.26 13.38 -22.33
N THR A 30 26.38 12.41 -22.10
CA THR A 30 25.14 12.63 -21.37
C THR A 30 25.56 13.14 -19.99
N PRO A 31 25.03 14.28 -19.53
CA PRO A 31 25.26 14.73 -18.16
C PRO A 31 24.97 13.57 -17.20
N PRO A 32 25.73 13.41 -16.11
CA PRO A 32 25.47 12.38 -15.13
C PRO A 32 23.99 12.43 -14.74
N GLU A 33 23.33 11.29 -14.86
CA GLU A 33 21.90 11.16 -14.56
C GLU A 33 21.67 11.66 -13.13
N PRO A 34 20.70 12.57 -12.90
CA PRO A 34 20.41 13.08 -11.57
C PRO A 34 20.19 11.88 -10.64
N GLN A 35 20.91 11.84 -9.52
CA GLN A 35 20.68 10.79 -8.53
C GLN A 35 19.20 10.83 -8.13
N PRO A 36 18.50 9.67 -8.10
CA PRO A 36 17.13 9.65 -7.64
C PRO A 36 17.08 10.24 -6.23
N PRO A 37 16.05 11.05 -5.90
CA PRO A 37 15.92 11.61 -4.57
C PRO A 37 15.94 10.47 -3.54
N PRO A 38 16.55 10.71 -2.35
CA PRO A 38 16.52 9.72 -1.29
C PRO A 38 15.07 9.31 -1.01
N VAL A 39 14.84 8.00 -0.90
CA VAL A 39 13.52 7.48 -0.58
C VAL A 39 13.19 7.86 0.86
N GLU A 40 12.23 8.76 1.04
CA GLU A 40 11.70 9.09 2.35
C GLU A 40 10.78 7.96 2.82
N ILE A 41 11.16 7.32 3.92
CA ILE A 41 10.33 6.30 4.58
C ILE A 41 9.47 7.02 5.62
N PRO A 42 8.14 7.05 5.48
CA PRO A 42 7.27 7.73 6.43
C PRO A 42 7.37 7.08 7.81
N ALA A 43 7.48 7.88 8.87
CA ALA A 43 7.64 7.37 10.24
C ALA A 43 6.44 6.52 10.70
N ASP A 44 5.24 6.91 10.28
CA ASP A 44 3.94 6.31 10.59
C ASP A 44 3.53 5.18 9.62
N GLY A 45 4.30 4.93 8.56
CA GLY A 45 4.02 3.86 7.61
C GLY A 45 4.46 2.46 8.10
N THR A 46 4.15 1.43 7.32
CA THR A 46 4.44 0.02 7.64
C THR A 46 5.43 -0.66 6.69
N GLU A 47 6.12 0.13 5.87
CA GLU A 47 7.08 -0.31 4.84
C GLU A 47 8.11 -1.32 5.38
N LEU A 48 8.66 -1.08 6.57
CA LEU A 48 9.65 -1.97 7.20
C LEU A 48 9.02 -3.32 7.55
N PHE A 49 7.83 -3.34 8.14
CA PHE A 49 7.14 -4.59 8.46
C PHE A 49 6.81 -5.40 7.19
N ARG A 50 6.35 -4.73 6.14
CA ARG A 50 6.11 -5.34 4.82
C ARG A 50 7.39 -5.91 4.20
N ALA A 51 8.52 -5.19 4.34
CA ALA A 51 9.81 -5.70 3.89
C ALA A 51 10.30 -6.91 4.70
N LEU A 52 9.99 -6.99 6.00
CA LEU A 52 10.27 -8.16 6.83
C LEU A 52 9.44 -9.38 6.39
N LEU A 53 8.16 -9.19 6.05
CA LEU A 53 7.31 -10.22 5.47
C LEU A 53 7.91 -10.75 4.14
N ASP A 54 8.28 -9.86 3.24
CA ASP A 54 8.88 -10.23 1.95
C ASP A 54 10.25 -10.91 2.12
N ARG A 55 11.05 -10.49 3.11
CA ARG A 55 12.30 -11.18 3.50
C ARG A 55 12.04 -12.59 4.03
N ALA A 56 10.94 -12.81 4.76
CA ALA A 56 10.50 -14.14 5.21
C ALA A 56 9.87 -14.99 4.10
N GLY A 57 9.87 -14.50 2.86
CA GLY A 57 9.32 -15.16 1.68
C GLY A 57 7.79 -15.05 1.58
N VAL A 58 7.16 -14.21 2.38
CA VAL A 58 5.71 -13.97 2.33
C VAL A 58 5.39 -12.95 1.25
N LYS A 59 4.51 -13.30 0.32
CA LYS A 59 4.14 -12.49 -0.86
C LYS A 59 2.76 -11.87 -0.71
N PRO A 60 2.56 -10.62 -1.14
CA PRO A 60 1.25 -10.01 -1.13
C PRO A 60 0.34 -10.71 -2.15
N ILE A 61 -0.94 -10.85 -1.81
CA ILE A 61 -1.99 -11.36 -2.69
C ILE A 61 -3.17 -10.40 -2.75
N LYS A 62 -4.02 -10.56 -3.76
CA LYS A 62 -5.28 -9.80 -3.86
C LYS A 62 -6.34 -10.43 -2.97
N GLU A 63 -7.35 -9.64 -2.60
CA GLU A 63 -8.43 -10.08 -1.72
C GLU A 63 -9.13 -11.35 -2.25
N GLN A 64 -9.44 -11.40 -3.55
CA GLN A 64 -10.06 -12.56 -4.20
C GLN A 64 -9.25 -13.86 -4.05
N ASP A 65 -7.92 -13.76 -4.00
CA ASP A 65 -7.04 -14.93 -3.95
C ASP A 65 -7.01 -15.58 -2.57
N ALA A 66 -7.41 -14.83 -1.52
CA ALA A 66 -7.48 -15.31 -0.14
C ALA A 66 -8.63 -16.31 0.06
N TRP A 67 -9.63 -16.32 -0.82
CA TRP A 67 -10.80 -17.19 -0.75
C TRP A 67 -10.55 -18.59 -1.35
N VAL A 68 -9.52 -18.74 -2.18
CA VAL A 68 -9.27 -19.98 -2.93
C VAL A 68 -8.52 -21.01 -2.08
N HIS A 69 -7.46 -20.59 -1.38
CA HIS A 69 -6.62 -21.45 -0.53
C HIS A 69 -6.37 -20.77 0.83
N PRO A 70 -7.41 -20.56 1.65
CA PRO A 70 -7.31 -19.82 2.91
C PRO A 70 -6.30 -20.43 3.90
N GLU A 71 -6.10 -21.74 3.88
CA GLU A 71 -5.15 -22.48 4.73
C GLU A 71 -3.69 -22.05 4.54
N GLU A 72 -3.34 -21.55 3.34
CA GLU A 72 -2.01 -21.07 2.98
C GLU A 72 -1.81 -19.56 3.21
N VAL A 73 -2.86 -18.87 3.66
CA VAL A 73 -2.94 -17.41 3.68
C VAL A 73 -2.76 -16.86 5.09
N ILE A 74 -2.00 -15.77 5.17
CA ILE A 74 -1.90 -14.88 6.31
C ILE A 74 -2.75 -13.65 6.01
N VAL A 75 -3.62 -13.24 6.92
CA VAL A 75 -4.31 -11.93 6.83
C VAL A 75 -3.73 -11.01 7.89
N VAL A 76 -3.20 -9.87 7.48
CA VAL A 76 -2.73 -8.83 8.40
C VAL A 76 -3.68 -7.64 8.30
N VAL A 77 -4.19 -7.17 9.44
CA VAL A 77 -5.05 -6.00 9.54
C VAL A 77 -4.42 -5.03 10.53
N LEU A 78 -3.90 -3.91 10.02
CA LEU A 78 -3.30 -2.85 10.82
C LEU A 78 -4.14 -1.57 10.75
N GLY A 79 -4.45 -0.99 11.91
CA GLY A 79 -5.18 0.28 12.05
C GLY A 79 -6.69 0.15 11.96
N SER A 80 -7.38 1.28 11.81
CA SER A 80 -8.85 1.31 11.85
C SER A 80 -9.45 0.77 10.54
N SER A 81 -10.30 -0.26 10.63
CA SER A 81 -11.11 -0.73 9.48
C SER A 81 -12.40 0.09 9.28
N TRP A 82 -12.78 0.91 10.27
CA TRP A 82 -14.10 1.53 10.37
C TRP A 82 -14.30 2.78 9.48
N ARG A 83 -13.23 3.41 9.00
CA ARG A 83 -13.33 4.69 8.25
C ARG A 83 -13.87 4.56 6.83
N HIS A 84 -13.96 3.36 6.26
CA HIS A 84 -14.62 3.16 4.97
C HIS A 84 -16.06 2.72 5.20
N GLY A 85 -16.84 3.71 5.62
CA GLY A 85 -18.24 3.55 5.97
C GLY A 85 -19.02 2.75 4.95
N HIS A 86 -19.71 1.73 5.45
CA HIS A 86 -20.84 1.02 4.85
C HIS A 86 -22.00 1.91 4.37
N ARG A 87 -21.81 3.22 4.15
CA ARG A 87 -22.87 4.10 3.64
C ARG A 87 -23.19 3.88 2.15
N GLY A 88 -22.51 2.98 1.46
CA GLY A 88 -22.75 2.75 0.04
C GLY A 88 -22.56 1.31 -0.43
N GLY A 89 -23.24 0.33 0.18
CA GLY A 89 -23.73 -0.92 -0.47
C GLY A 89 -22.77 -1.83 -1.26
N GLY A 90 -21.49 -1.51 -1.42
CA GLY A 90 -20.48 -2.36 -2.03
C GLY A 90 -19.96 -3.33 -0.99
N GLY A 91 -20.46 -4.56 -1.02
CA GLY A 91 -20.16 -5.63 -0.06
C GLY A 91 -18.74 -6.18 -0.12
N GLY A 92 -17.72 -5.32 -0.11
CA GLY A 92 -16.36 -5.72 0.22
C GLY A 92 -16.33 -6.17 1.67
N ALA A 93 -15.97 -7.43 1.88
CA ALA A 93 -15.75 -7.99 3.20
C ALA A 93 -14.60 -7.23 3.88
N GLY A 94 -14.87 -6.45 4.93
CA GLY A 94 -13.81 -5.73 5.64
C GLY A 94 -12.70 -6.67 6.14
N GLY A 95 -11.48 -6.14 6.30
CA GLY A 95 -10.30 -6.92 6.73
C GLY A 95 -10.55 -7.91 7.88
N PRO A 96 -11.21 -7.52 8.99
CA PRO A 96 -11.54 -8.44 10.09
C PRO A 96 -12.43 -9.63 9.69
N PHE A 97 -13.39 -9.42 8.79
CA PHE A 97 -14.24 -10.49 8.28
C PHE A 97 -13.44 -11.48 7.43
N THR A 98 -12.58 -10.96 6.54
CA THR A 98 -11.69 -11.80 5.72
C THR A 98 -10.69 -12.56 6.58
N ALA A 99 -10.14 -11.92 7.62
CA ALA A 99 -9.30 -12.57 8.61
C ALA A 99 -10.04 -13.73 9.32
N HIS A 100 -11.28 -13.53 9.74
CA HIS A 100 -12.07 -14.58 10.38
C HIS A 100 -12.33 -15.76 9.44
N HIS A 101 -12.68 -15.47 8.18
CA HIS A 101 -12.85 -16.50 7.16
C HIS A 101 -11.59 -17.34 6.96
N VAL A 102 -10.43 -16.68 6.87
CA VAL A 102 -9.14 -17.35 6.69
C VAL A 102 -8.78 -18.21 7.89
N VAL A 103 -8.92 -17.68 9.11
CA VAL A 103 -8.58 -18.43 10.34
C VAL A 103 -9.49 -19.65 10.55
N THR A 104 -10.81 -19.51 10.34
CA THR A 104 -11.76 -20.63 10.49
C THR A 104 -11.51 -21.78 9.49
N ARG A 105 -10.76 -21.52 8.42
CA ARG A 105 -10.33 -22.50 7.41
C ARG A 105 -8.85 -22.88 7.52
N GLY A 106 -8.19 -22.60 8.65
CA GLY A 106 -6.82 -23.05 8.90
C GLY A 106 -5.73 -22.12 8.39
N GLY A 107 -6.07 -20.89 8.03
CA GLY A 107 -5.08 -19.86 7.74
C GLY A 107 -4.54 -19.21 9.03
N ALA A 108 -3.89 -18.06 8.87
CA ALA A 108 -3.43 -17.25 9.98
C ALA A 108 -3.94 -15.81 9.89
N ALA A 109 -4.15 -15.16 11.03
CA ALA A 109 -4.41 -13.72 11.03
C ALA A 109 -3.75 -12.97 12.19
N LEU A 110 -3.35 -11.73 11.87
CA LEU A 110 -2.94 -10.70 12.81
C LEU A 110 -3.92 -9.53 12.69
N ILE A 111 -4.55 -9.15 13.79
CA ILE A 111 -5.34 -7.93 13.89
C ILE A 111 -4.69 -7.03 14.94
N ALA A 112 -4.21 -5.88 14.52
CA ALA A 112 -3.71 -4.86 15.42
C ALA A 112 -4.43 -3.54 15.12
N ALA A 113 -4.98 -2.90 16.13
CA ALA A 113 -5.67 -1.62 15.99
C ALA A 113 -5.47 -0.79 17.25
N ASP A 114 -5.41 0.53 17.10
CA ASP A 114 -5.35 1.54 18.16
C ASP A 114 -6.71 2.27 18.33
N SER A 115 -7.74 1.69 17.73
CA SER A 115 -9.10 2.22 17.68
C SER A 115 -10.09 1.08 17.79
N HIS A 116 -11.36 1.42 18.01
CA HIS A 116 -12.39 0.42 18.20
C HIS A 116 -12.42 -0.60 17.05
N GLN A 117 -12.11 -1.85 17.36
CA GLN A 117 -12.11 -2.97 16.44
C GLN A 117 -12.86 -4.13 17.06
N ASP A 118 -13.98 -4.50 16.43
CA ASP A 118 -14.78 -5.65 16.85
C ASP A 118 -14.00 -6.95 16.58
N LEU A 119 -13.87 -7.78 17.63
CA LEU A 119 -13.20 -9.08 17.60
C LEU A 119 -14.16 -10.24 17.90
N ARG A 120 -15.48 -9.99 17.99
CA ARG A 120 -16.50 -11.00 18.32
C ARG A 120 -16.55 -12.18 17.35
N ALA A 121 -16.04 -12.03 16.13
CA ALA A 121 -15.95 -13.15 15.21
C ALA A 121 -14.92 -14.20 15.65
N PHE A 122 -13.91 -13.82 16.44
CA PHE A 122 -12.78 -14.69 16.85
C PHE A 122 -12.90 -15.21 18.28
N ASN A 123 -13.97 -14.84 18.97
CA ASN A 123 -14.21 -15.20 20.35
C ASN A 123 -15.66 -15.68 20.47
N ASP A 124 -15.86 -16.82 21.12
CA ASP A 124 -17.22 -17.30 21.41
C ASP A 124 -17.97 -16.35 22.37
N ASP A 125 -17.24 -15.44 23.03
CA ASP A 125 -17.80 -14.35 23.84
C ASP A 125 -18.25 -13.14 22.99
N THR A 126 -19.45 -12.65 23.31
CA THR A 126 -20.15 -11.55 22.64
C THR A 126 -19.53 -10.16 22.85
N ARG A 127 -18.43 -10.01 23.59
CA ARG A 127 -17.86 -8.71 23.98
C ARG A 127 -16.37 -8.52 23.70
N ALA A 128 -15.77 -9.33 22.84
CA ALA A 128 -14.38 -9.13 22.43
C ALA A 128 -14.18 -7.92 21.50
N ALA A 129 -13.41 -6.92 21.90
CA ALA A 129 -13.05 -5.78 21.07
C ALA A 129 -11.74 -5.11 21.50
N VAL A 130 -11.08 -4.43 20.57
CA VAL A 130 -10.07 -3.41 20.93
C VAL A 130 -10.80 -2.15 21.38
N ALA A 131 -10.39 -1.58 22.50
CA ALA A 131 -10.95 -0.34 23.02
C ALA A 131 -10.52 0.86 22.14
N PRO A 132 -11.34 1.92 22.05
CA PRO A 132 -10.92 3.18 21.42
C PRO A 132 -10.09 4.06 22.34
N ASP A 133 -10.08 3.76 23.65
CA ASP A 133 -9.45 4.59 24.66
C ASP A 133 -7.95 4.39 24.70
N ARG A 134 -7.23 5.50 24.88
CA ARG A 134 -5.77 5.48 25.06
C ARG A 134 -5.45 5.15 26.50
N VAL A 135 -4.32 4.50 26.71
CA VAL A 135 -3.80 4.16 28.03
C VAL A 135 -2.52 4.95 28.30
N ARG A 136 -2.43 5.50 29.51
CA ARG A 136 -1.22 6.11 30.07
C ARG A 136 -0.83 5.39 31.35
N CYS A 137 0.45 5.41 31.71
CA CYS A 137 0.92 4.82 32.95
C CYS A 137 1.81 5.80 33.69
N THR A 138 1.73 5.80 35.03
CA THR A 138 2.47 6.77 35.86
C THR A 138 3.83 6.24 36.32
N VAL A 139 4.15 4.99 36.03
CA VAL A 139 5.41 4.36 36.44
C VAL A 139 6.46 4.65 35.37
N ALA A 140 7.36 5.60 35.64
CA ALA A 140 8.36 6.08 34.68
C ALA A 140 9.20 4.96 34.03
N GLU A 141 9.59 3.94 34.81
CA GLU A 141 10.37 2.80 34.30
C GLU A 141 9.58 1.89 33.35
N ALA A 142 8.25 1.92 33.45
CA ALA A 142 7.35 1.12 32.65
C ALA A 142 6.84 1.87 31.41
N VAL A 143 7.34 3.08 31.15
CA VAL A 143 6.91 3.95 30.06
C VAL A 143 8.03 4.13 29.04
N HIS A 144 7.66 4.09 27.77
CA HIS A 144 8.53 4.51 26.69
C HIS A 144 8.35 6.01 26.44
N ALA A 145 9.36 6.80 26.81
CA ALA A 145 9.46 8.19 26.39
C ALA A 145 9.94 8.22 24.95
N LEU A 146 9.02 8.51 24.02
CA LEU A 146 9.37 8.68 22.61
C LEU A 146 10.42 9.79 22.51
N THR A 147 11.53 9.60 21.80
CA THR A 147 12.44 10.74 21.54
C THR A 147 12.05 11.34 20.19
N LEU A 148 11.60 12.60 20.16
CA LEU A 148 11.32 13.26 18.89
C LEU A 148 12.63 13.45 18.10
N ALA A 149 12.54 13.42 16.77
CA ALA A 149 13.71 13.49 15.89
C ALA A 149 14.51 14.80 16.04
N ASP A 150 13.90 15.86 16.59
CA ASP A 150 14.55 17.14 16.89
C ASP A 150 15.22 17.17 18.27
N GLY A 151 15.17 16.06 19.02
CA GLY A 151 15.73 15.94 20.37
C GLY A 151 14.92 16.66 21.44
N THR A 152 13.75 17.21 21.11
CA THR A 152 12.84 17.75 22.13
C THR A 152 12.17 16.61 22.87
N GLU A 153 12.06 16.73 24.20
CA GLU A 153 11.22 15.82 24.97
C GLU A 153 9.77 16.04 24.48
N PRO A 154 9.04 14.98 24.09
CA PRO A 154 7.64 15.13 23.75
C PRO A 154 6.90 15.71 24.95
N GLU A 155 5.78 16.38 24.68
CA GLU A 155 4.84 16.64 25.76
C GLU A 155 4.54 15.32 26.51
N PRO A 156 4.49 15.33 27.86
CA PRO A 156 4.27 14.14 28.71
C PRO A 156 2.91 13.45 28.49
N GLN A 157 2.19 13.79 27.41
CA GLN A 157 0.94 13.18 27.00
C GLN A 157 1.12 11.87 26.21
N PHE A 158 2.34 11.49 25.82
CA PHE A 158 2.61 10.32 24.96
C PHE A 158 3.33 9.16 25.66
N ASP A 159 3.17 9.07 26.98
CA ASP A 159 3.76 8.03 27.82
C ASP A 159 3.09 6.67 27.62
N CYS A 160 3.42 6.00 26.52
CA CYS A 160 2.96 4.65 26.23
C CYS A 160 3.72 3.62 27.05
N PRO A 161 3.03 2.72 27.78
CA PRO A 161 3.71 1.69 28.54
C PRO A 161 4.46 0.69 27.68
N TYR A 162 5.53 0.14 28.24
CA TYR A 162 6.05 -1.13 27.79
C TYR A 162 5.08 -2.26 28.13
N VAL A 163 4.81 -3.09 27.14
CA VAL A 163 3.94 -4.25 27.28
C VAL A 163 4.66 -5.31 28.13
N VAL A 164 3.93 -5.92 29.05
CA VAL A 164 4.42 -6.98 29.93
C VAL A 164 3.96 -8.34 29.38
N PRO A 165 4.88 -9.25 29.02
CA PRO A 165 4.55 -10.62 28.64
C PRO A 165 3.75 -11.34 29.73
N ILE A 166 2.73 -12.09 29.34
CA ILE A 166 2.02 -12.98 30.23
C ILE A 166 2.61 -14.37 30.08
N VAL A 167 3.15 -14.89 31.17
CA VAL A 167 3.59 -16.28 31.27
C VAL A 167 2.41 -17.06 31.86
N PRO A 168 1.78 -17.99 31.12
CA PRO A 168 0.64 -18.72 31.64
C PRO A 168 1.03 -19.50 32.92
N PRO A 169 0.16 -19.55 33.94
CA PRO A 169 0.46 -20.27 35.17
C PRO A 169 0.72 -21.75 34.87
N GLY A 170 1.88 -22.24 35.30
CA GLY A 170 2.36 -23.58 34.98
C GLY A 170 3.34 -23.64 33.81
N ALA A 171 3.64 -22.53 33.11
CA ALA A 171 4.67 -22.49 32.06
C ALA A 171 6.09 -22.78 32.58
N ASP A 172 6.36 -22.65 33.88
CA ASP A 172 7.60 -23.18 34.49
C ASP A 172 7.75 -24.70 34.29
N ARG A 173 6.65 -25.39 33.96
CA ARG A 173 6.57 -26.79 33.48
C ARG A 173 5.88 -26.93 32.12
N GLY A 174 5.37 -25.83 31.56
CA GLY A 174 4.57 -25.82 30.35
C GLY A 174 5.45 -26.00 29.14
N ASP A 175 4.81 -26.37 28.03
CA ASP A 175 5.51 -26.66 26.80
C ASP A 175 6.34 -25.45 26.35
N PRO A 176 7.68 -25.48 26.46
CA PRO A 176 8.53 -24.38 25.97
C PRO A 176 8.37 -24.18 24.46
N ASP A 177 7.75 -25.15 23.78
CA ASP A 177 7.46 -25.11 22.36
C ASP A 177 6.06 -24.54 22.06
N ASP A 178 5.34 -23.94 23.04
CA ASP A 178 4.10 -23.17 22.78
C ASP A 178 4.42 -21.97 21.86
N PRO A 179 4.01 -22.03 20.58
CA PRO A 179 4.37 -21.02 19.60
C PRO A 179 3.75 -19.66 19.89
N LEU A 180 2.61 -19.60 20.59
CA LEU A 180 1.91 -18.36 20.90
C LEU A 180 2.58 -17.64 22.08
N THR A 181 2.90 -18.37 23.14
CA THR A 181 3.65 -17.82 24.29
C THR A 181 5.03 -17.30 23.87
N ARG A 182 5.70 -17.99 22.93
CA ARG A 182 7.02 -17.58 22.39
C ARG A 182 7.04 -16.19 21.77
N VAL A 183 5.91 -15.68 21.25
CA VAL A 183 5.80 -14.35 20.64
C VAL A 183 6.27 -13.26 21.62
N PHE A 184 5.82 -13.31 22.88
CA PHE A 184 6.16 -12.31 23.90
C PHE A 184 7.09 -12.84 24.98
N ALA A 185 6.83 -14.03 25.52
CA ALA A 185 7.62 -14.57 26.63
C ALA A 185 8.96 -15.21 26.16
N GLY A 186 9.09 -15.50 24.86
CA GLY A 186 10.23 -16.24 24.34
C GLY A 186 10.14 -17.75 24.64
N ASP A 187 11.23 -18.48 24.35
CA ASP A 187 11.29 -19.95 24.47
C ASP A 187 12.18 -20.42 25.62
N GLY A 188 12.84 -19.49 26.34
CA GLY A 188 13.80 -19.80 27.40
C GLY A 188 15.07 -20.52 26.95
N ARG A 189 15.18 -20.93 25.67
CA ARG A 189 16.30 -21.69 25.08
C ARG A 189 17.18 -20.83 24.16
N GLY A 190 16.76 -19.60 23.87
CA GLY A 190 17.54 -18.62 23.10
C GLY A 190 16.81 -17.29 22.93
N SER A 191 15.48 -17.31 22.92
CA SER A 191 14.63 -16.14 22.80
C SER A 191 14.23 -15.67 24.20
N ARG A 192 14.68 -14.48 24.60
CA ARG A 192 14.34 -13.87 25.90
C ARG A 192 12.91 -13.31 25.90
N PRO A 193 12.27 -13.12 27.06
CA PRO A 193 11.03 -12.34 27.13
C PRO A 193 11.22 -10.93 26.56
N LEU A 194 10.22 -10.45 25.83
CA LEU A 194 10.18 -9.09 25.29
C LEU A 194 9.60 -8.14 26.33
N THR A 195 10.45 -7.49 27.11
CA THR A 195 10.06 -6.58 28.21
C THR A 195 10.02 -5.11 27.80
N ARG A 196 10.44 -4.78 26.57
CA ARG A 196 10.52 -3.41 26.05
C ARG A 196 9.80 -3.25 24.71
N VAL A 197 8.63 -3.90 24.56
CA VAL A 197 7.74 -3.63 23.43
C VAL A 197 6.94 -2.38 23.73
N ALA A 198 7.04 -1.38 22.88
CA ALA A 198 6.32 -0.11 23.03
C ALA A 198 5.36 0.13 21.86
N ALA A 199 4.37 0.97 22.10
CA ALA A 199 3.41 1.43 21.11
C ALA A 199 3.43 2.97 21.08
N ASN A 200 2.91 3.58 20.02
CA ASN A 200 2.78 5.03 19.88
C ASN A 200 1.45 5.55 20.45
N GLN A 201 0.38 4.75 20.42
CA GLN A 201 -0.96 5.12 20.93
C GLN A 201 -1.61 3.97 21.67
N CYS A 202 -0.97 3.51 22.74
CA CYS A 202 -1.34 2.27 23.41
C CYS A 202 -2.83 2.22 23.78
N SER A 203 -3.53 1.16 23.36
CA SER A 203 -4.87 0.81 23.83
C SER A 203 -4.86 -0.57 24.52
N PHE A 204 -6.03 -1.17 24.72
CA PHE A 204 -6.20 -2.49 25.34
C PHE A 204 -7.34 -3.28 24.68
N ILE A 205 -7.34 -4.59 24.89
CA ILE A 205 -8.40 -5.53 24.49
C ILE A 205 -9.39 -5.67 25.65
N ILE A 206 -10.67 -5.49 25.35
CA ILE A 206 -11.79 -5.82 26.22
C ILE A 206 -12.25 -7.24 25.85
N ALA A 207 -12.24 -8.15 26.82
CA ALA A 207 -12.80 -9.49 26.70
C ALA A 207 -13.29 -9.96 28.08
N GLU A 208 -14.56 -10.36 28.21
CA GLU A 208 -15.12 -10.88 29.47
C GLU A 208 -14.77 -12.35 29.68
N GLY A 209 -14.49 -13.07 28.58
CA GLY A 209 -13.82 -14.36 28.54
C GLY A 209 -12.97 -14.51 27.28
N LEU A 210 -12.05 -15.46 27.29
CA LEU A 210 -11.25 -15.86 26.13
C LEU A 210 -11.75 -17.22 25.64
N GLY A 211 -12.09 -17.30 24.35
CA GLY A 211 -12.74 -18.44 23.72
C GLY A 211 -12.51 -18.43 22.20
N GLY A 212 -13.07 -19.42 21.48
CA GLY A 212 -12.90 -19.53 20.03
C GLY A 212 -11.43 -19.62 19.60
N GLU A 213 -11.03 -18.72 18.71
CA GLU A 213 -9.66 -18.56 18.21
C GLU A 213 -8.79 -17.68 19.13
N MET A 214 -9.39 -16.85 20.00
CA MET A 214 -8.70 -16.01 20.98
C MET A 214 -8.70 -16.69 22.36
N ARG A 215 -7.94 -17.77 22.51
CA ARG A 215 -7.98 -18.67 23.68
C ARG A 215 -7.12 -18.21 24.85
N GLN A 216 -6.05 -17.47 24.59
CA GLN A 216 -5.01 -17.22 25.58
C GLN A 216 -4.52 -15.77 25.55
N PRO A 217 -4.40 -15.12 26.72
CA PRO A 217 -3.76 -13.81 26.81
C PRO A 217 -2.24 -14.00 26.79
N VAL A 218 -1.54 -13.21 25.98
CA VAL A 218 -0.07 -13.32 25.82
C VAL A 218 0.69 -12.09 26.28
N ALA A 219 0.02 -10.95 26.37
CA ALA A 219 0.64 -9.72 26.81
C ALA A 219 -0.40 -8.78 27.45
N ARG A 220 0.03 -8.03 28.46
CA ARG A 220 -0.79 -7.05 29.19
C ARG A 220 -0.06 -5.72 29.34
N LEU A 221 -0.82 -4.71 29.71
CA LEU A 221 -0.28 -3.45 30.20
C LEU A 221 0.17 -3.60 31.66
N PRO A 222 1.19 -2.82 32.09
CA PRO A 222 1.67 -2.87 33.45
C PRO A 222 0.60 -2.42 34.45
N LYS A 223 0.76 -2.80 35.72
CA LYS A 223 -0.14 -2.35 36.79
C LYS A 223 0.01 -0.83 36.98
N GLY A 224 -1.09 -0.15 37.31
CA GLY A 224 -1.11 1.30 37.50
C GLY A 224 -1.34 2.12 36.22
N CYS A 225 -1.57 1.45 35.09
CA CYS A 225 -2.04 2.12 33.88
C CYS A 225 -3.51 2.53 34.00
N VAL A 226 -3.85 3.69 33.43
CA VAL A 226 -5.20 4.27 33.43
C VAL A 226 -5.58 4.72 32.03
N THR A 227 -6.87 4.71 31.71
CA THR A 227 -7.35 5.33 30.47
C THR A 227 -7.21 6.85 30.51
N VAL A 228 -6.91 7.42 29.35
CA VAL A 228 -7.04 8.84 29.11
C VAL A 228 -8.44 9.07 28.54
N PRO A 229 -9.31 9.85 29.23
CA PRO A 229 -10.64 10.16 28.71
C PRO A 229 -10.55 10.73 27.31
N SER A 230 -11.22 10.10 26.36
CA SER A 230 -11.46 10.72 25.06
C SER A 230 -12.58 11.75 25.24
N PRO A 231 -12.41 13.02 24.81
CA PRO A 231 -13.47 14.03 24.90
C PRO A 231 -14.77 13.64 24.20
N ARG A 232 -14.73 12.62 23.32
CA ARG A 232 -15.90 12.07 22.63
C ARG A 232 -16.80 11.21 23.51
N TRP A 233 -16.35 10.70 24.65
CA TRP A 233 -17.05 9.65 25.40
C TRP A 233 -17.40 9.98 26.86
N GLY A 234 -17.30 11.26 27.26
CA GLY A 234 -17.64 11.71 28.62
C GLY A 234 -16.57 11.40 29.67
N ASP A 235 -16.72 11.97 30.86
CA ASP A 235 -15.74 11.90 31.95
C ASP A 235 -15.32 10.46 32.26
N ALA A 236 -14.00 10.20 32.25
CA ALA A 236 -13.42 8.87 32.37
C ALA A 236 -13.96 8.10 33.58
N ALA A 237 -14.68 7.01 33.31
CA ALA A 237 -14.73 5.93 34.27
C ALA A 237 -13.33 5.31 34.34
N PRO A 238 -12.73 5.15 35.54
CA PRO A 238 -11.53 4.33 35.68
C PRO A 238 -11.87 2.95 35.09
N LEU A 239 -10.99 2.45 34.23
CA LEU A 239 -11.15 1.13 33.63
C LEU A 239 -11.54 0.11 34.71
N PRO A 240 -12.44 -0.84 34.41
CA PRO A 240 -12.45 -2.11 35.10
C PRO A 240 -11.19 -2.87 34.66
N VAL A 241 -10.00 -2.36 35.00
CA VAL A 241 -8.76 -3.10 34.86
C VAL A 241 -8.92 -4.26 35.81
N ALA A 242 -8.97 -5.48 35.29
CA ALA A 242 -8.75 -6.66 36.13
C ALA A 242 -7.52 -6.37 37.01
N ALA A 243 -7.51 -6.81 38.27
CA ALA A 243 -6.42 -6.53 39.22
C ALA A 243 -5.01 -6.90 38.70
N ASP A 244 -4.97 -7.67 37.61
CA ASP A 244 -3.79 -8.16 36.91
C ASP A 244 -3.39 -7.37 35.66
N GLY A 245 -4.00 -6.22 35.36
CA GLY A 245 -3.64 -5.36 34.22
C GLY A 245 -4.52 -5.58 32.98
N ALA A 246 -4.64 -4.54 32.14
CA ALA A 246 -5.46 -4.60 30.93
C ALA A 246 -4.76 -5.44 29.85
N LEU A 247 -5.53 -6.24 29.09
CA LEU A 247 -4.96 -7.08 28.03
C LEU A 247 -4.45 -6.21 26.89
N PHE A 248 -3.24 -6.48 26.42
CA PHE A 248 -2.68 -5.83 25.24
C PHE A 248 -2.72 -6.75 24.03
N ALA A 249 -2.41 -8.03 24.22
CA ALA A 249 -2.44 -9.02 23.15
C ALA A 249 -3.01 -10.34 23.64
N ALA A 250 -3.80 -10.97 22.77
CA ALA A 250 -4.40 -12.27 22.99
C ALA A 250 -4.48 -13.02 21.67
N GLY A 251 -4.47 -14.34 21.71
CA GLY A 251 -4.45 -15.16 20.50
C GLY A 251 -4.78 -16.61 20.76
N GLY A 252 -4.54 -17.43 19.74
CA GLY A 252 -4.74 -18.87 19.84
C GLY A 252 -4.23 -19.57 18.60
N TYR A 253 -3.92 -20.84 18.77
CA TYR A 253 -3.58 -21.75 17.70
C TYR A 253 -4.18 -23.12 18.00
N GLY A 254 -4.25 -23.95 16.97
CA GLY A 254 -4.77 -25.31 17.08
C GLY A 254 -5.28 -25.75 15.72
N ASP A 255 -6.00 -26.85 15.67
CA ASP A 255 -6.65 -27.27 14.45
C ASP A 255 -8.03 -26.62 14.32
N THR A 256 -8.48 -26.41 13.08
CA THR A 256 -9.88 -26.03 12.81
C THR A 256 -10.86 -27.00 13.48
N ARG A 257 -12.13 -26.63 13.61
CA ARG A 257 -13.16 -27.49 14.24
C ARG A 257 -13.27 -28.90 13.61
N ARG A 258 -12.81 -29.08 12.37
CA ARG A 258 -12.77 -30.37 11.67
C ARG A 258 -11.45 -31.13 11.82
N GLY A 259 -10.44 -30.53 12.43
CA GLY A 259 -9.10 -31.12 12.58
C GLY A 259 -8.27 -31.14 11.30
N GLU A 260 -8.73 -30.49 10.22
CA GLU A 260 -8.13 -30.64 8.89
C GLU A 260 -6.86 -29.80 8.71
N PHE A 261 -6.86 -28.58 9.26
CA PHE A 261 -5.79 -27.61 9.07
C PHE A 261 -5.49 -26.84 10.35
N PRO A 262 -4.21 -26.56 10.66
CA PRO A 262 -3.83 -25.78 11.84
C PRO A 262 -4.08 -24.30 11.60
N TYR A 263 -4.79 -23.59 12.47
CA TYR A 263 -4.97 -22.13 12.41
C TYR A 263 -4.06 -21.40 13.40
N ARG A 264 -3.86 -20.09 13.17
CA ARG A 264 -3.16 -19.17 14.08
C ARG A 264 -3.81 -17.81 14.12
N PHE A 265 -3.94 -17.22 15.30
CA PHE A 265 -4.59 -15.95 15.48
C PHE A 265 -3.88 -15.13 16.55
N LEU A 266 -3.63 -13.85 16.25
CA LEU A 266 -3.10 -12.88 17.20
C LEU A 266 -3.86 -11.55 17.05
N ALA A 267 -4.45 -11.08 18.14
CA ALA A 267 -5.02 -9.76 18.29
C ALA A 267 -4.11 -8.90 19.17
N MET A 268 -3.95 -7.63 18.81
CA MET A 268 -3.15 -6.65 19.53
C MET A 268 -3.87 -5.30 19.62
N ALA A 269 -3.72 -4.64 20.75
CA ALA A 269 -4.41 -3.38 21.03
C ALA A 269 -3.68 -2.12 20.51
N ASP A 270 -2.64 -2.29 19.70
CA ASP A 270 -2.08 -1.18 18.93
C ASP A 270 -1.30 -1.72 17.72
N HIS A 271 -1.52 -1.13 16.55
CA HIS A 271 -0.80 -1.46 15.31
C HIS A 271 0.53 -0.73 15.16
N SER A 272 0.71 0.37 15.88
CA SER A 272 1.94 1.16 15.88
C SER A 272 3.15 0.38 16.41
N VAL A 273 2.96 -0.78 17.03
CA VAL A 273 4.09 -1.68 17.30
C VAL A 273 4.83 -2.11 16.01
N PHE A 274 4.18 -2.01 14.85
CA PHE A 274 4.69 -2.36 13.53
C PHE A 274 4.96 -1.16 12.60
N ILE A 275 4.80 0.09 13.06
CA ILE A 275 5.14 1.25 12.22
C ILE A 275 6.66 1.44 12.15
N ASN A 276 7.11 2.09 11.08
CA ASN A 276 8.53 2.24 10.77
C ASN A 276 9.33 2.85 11.91
N GLN A 277 8.81 3.93 12.52
CA GLN A 277 9.43 4.58 13.65
C GLN A 277 9.66 3.61 14.81
N MET A 278 8.63 2.88 15.24
CA MET A 278 8.73 1.96 16.37
C MET A 278 9.63 0.76 16.07
N LEU A 279 9.71 0.31 14.80
CA LEU A 279 10.60 -0.78 14.42
C LEU A 279 12.09 -0.40 14.43
N ILE A 280 12.42 0.89 14.31
CA ILE A 280 13.80 1.41 14.37
C ILE A 280 14.12 2.15 15.67
N GLU A 281 13.13 2.33 16.54
CA GLU A 281 13.26 3.08 17.79
C GLU A 281 14.26 2.39 18.73
N PRO A 282 15.36 3.07 19.10
CA PRO A 282 16.39 2.47 19.93
C PRO A 282 15.85 2.11 21.32
N GLY A 283 16.34 0.99 21.86
CA GLY A 283 15.96 0.53 23.20
C GLY A 283 14.59 -0.15 23.28
N THR A 284 13.84 -0.21 22.18
CA THR A 284 12.62 -1.04 22.06
C THR A 284 12.94 -2.43 21.51
N GLN A 285 12.01 -3.36 21.67
CA GLN A 285 12.09 -4.73 21.13
C GLN A 285 11.07 -5.00 20.01
N ASN A 286 10.53 -3.93 19.41
CA ASN A 286 9.49 -4.00 18.39
C ASN A 286 9.94 -4.74 17.13
N LEU A 287 11.20 -4.57 16.71
CA LEU A 287 11.75 -5.32 15.58
C LEU A 287 11.80 -6.83 15.86
N GLU A 288 12.20 -7.22 17.07
CA GLU A 288 12.24 -8.63 17.48
C GLU A 288 10.83 -9.21 17.56
N LEU A 289 9.87 -8.46 18.11
CA LEU A 289 8.45 -8.81 18.10
C LEU A 289 7.95 -9.06 16.68
N ALA A 290 8.26 -8.16 15.74
CA ALA A 290 7.85 -8.30 14.34
C ALA A 290 8.35 -9.61 13.72
N TYR A 291 9.61 -10.00 13.96
CA TYR A 291 10.14 -11.29 13.50
C TYR A 291 9.37 -12.47 14.11
N ARG A 292 9.13 -12.45 15.43
CA ARG A 292 8.42 -13.54 16.13
C ARG A 292 6.97 -13.65 15.70
N VAL A 293 6.30 -12.53 15.43
CA VAL A 293 4.94 -12.51 14.89
C VAL A 293 4.90 -13.11 13.49
N ILE A 294 5.85 -12.76 12.62
CA ILE A 294 5.93 -13.34 11.27
C ILE A 294 6.16 -14.86 11.35
N GLU A 295 7.13 -15.32 12.15
CA GLU A 295 7.40 -16.75 12.38
C GLU A 295 6.15 -17.46 12.91
N TYR A 296 5.48 -16.85 13.91
CA TYR A 296 4.25 -17.36 14.47
C TYR A 296 3.18 -17.51 13.38
N LEU A 297 2.90 -16.49 12.57
CA LEU A 297 1.84 -16.53 11.54
C LEU A 297 2.14 -17.54 10.41
N GLN A 298 3.41 -17.70 10.03
CA GLN A 298 3.81 -18.71 9.04
C GLN A 298 3.50 -20.13 9.50
N GLY A 299 3.68 -20.40 10.79
CA GLY A 299 3.37 -21.68 11.40
C GLY A 299 4.10 -22.87 10.78
N PRO A 300 3.69 -24.11 11.11
CA PRO A 300 4.36 -25.32 10.62
C PRO A 300 4.19 -25.50 9.11
N THR A 301 3.12 -24.98 8.52
CA THR A 301 2.84 -25.05 7.08
C THR A 301 3.63 -24.03 6.26
N GLN A 302 4.41 -23.15 6.91
CA GLN A 302 5.26 -22.17 6.24
C GLN A 302 4.50 -21.26 5.27
N ARG A 303 3.35 -20.72 5.69
CA ARG A 303 2.49 -19.87 4.84
C ARG A 303 3.30 -18.76 4.15
N LYS A 304 3.14 -18.64 2.82
CA LYS A 304 3.88 -17.69 1.98
C LYS A 304 2.99 -16.65 1.30
N ARG A 305 1.69 -16.63 1.58
CA ARG A 305 0.73 -15.71 0.93
C ARG A 305 0.14 -14.80 1.99
N CYS A 306 0.11 -13.49 1.74
CA CYS A 306 -0.40 -12.52 2.69
C CYS A 306 -1.35 -11.52 2.05
N LEU A 307 -2.54 -11.38 2.63
CA LEU A 307 -3.45 -10.28 2.34
C LEU A 307 -3.28 -9.22 3.43
N PHE A 308 -2.80 -8.04 3.05
CA PHE A 308 -2.40 -7.00 3.99
C PHE A 308 -3.37 -5.82 3.91
N TYR A 309 -4.03 -5.50 5.01
CA TYR A 309 -4.88 -4.33 5.18
C TYR A 309 -4.17 -3.29 6.04
N GLU A 310 -4.06 -2.08 5.50
CA GLU A 310 -3.56 -0.91 6.23
C GLU A 310 -4.66 0.16 6.22
N SER A 311 -5.20 0.48 7.40
CA SER A 311 -6.30 1.43 7.57
C SER A 311 -7.49 1.18 6.63
N GLY A 312 -7.84 -0.10 6.45
CA GLY A 312 -8.95 -0.54 5.59
C GLY A 312 -8.63 -0.62 4.09
N ARG A 313 -7.39 -0.33 3.67
CA ARG A 313 -6.94 -0.46 2.27
C ARG A 313 -6.08 -1.69 2.07
N VAL A 314 -6.27 -2.39 0.96
CA VAL A 314 -5.42 -3.54 0.59
C VAL A 314 -4.09 -3.03 0.05
N VAL A 315 -2.99 -3.52 0.61
CA VAL A 315 -1.63 -3.23 0.16
C VAL A 315 -1.13 -4.38 -0.72
N GLU A 316 -1.01 -4.14 -2.02
CA GLU A 316 -0.66 -5.17 -3.01
C GLU A 316 0.86 -5.36 -3.23
N LYS A 317 1.70 -4.54 -2.59
CA LYS A 317 3.15 -4.54 -2.81
C LYS A 317 3.92 -4.52 -1.50
N PHE A 318 4.97 -5.34 -1.41
CA PHE A 318 5.91 -5.38 -0.28
C PHE A 318 7.34 -4.98 -0.68
N ASP A 319 7.57 -4.62 -1.95
CA ASP A 319 8.91 -4.41 -2.51
C ASP A 319 9.39 -2.95 -2.47
N ASP A 320 8.61 -2.04 -1.89
CA ASP A 320 8.91 -0.60 -1.85
C ASP A 320 10.32 -0.31 -1.30
N LEU A 321 10.73 -0.98 -0.23
CA LEU A 321 12.05 -0.81 0.36
C LEU A 321 13.17 -1.56 -0.38
N ARG A 322 12.86 -2.65 -1.10
CA ARG A 322 13.88 -3.36 -1.88
C ARG A 322 14.44 -2.46 -2.98
N HIS A 323 13.58 -1.66 -3.62
CA HIS A 323 14.03 -0.70 -4.62
C HIS A 323 14.77 0.48 -3.99
N ALA A 324 14.37 0.92 -2.80
CA ALA A 324 15.04 1.99 -2.07
C ALA A 324 16.48 1.64 -1.64
N PHE A 325 16.70 0.40 -1.19
CA PHE A 325 18.01 -0.08 -0.72
C PHE A 325 18.77 -0.91 -1.75
N ALA A 326 18.20 -1.18 -2.92
CA ALA A 326 18.93 -1.80 -4.01
C ALA A 326 20.13 -0.90 -4.33
N LYS A 327 21.35 -1.44 -4.15
CA LYS A 327 22.55 -0.73 -4.61
C LYS A 327 22.30 -0.33 -6.07
N PRO A 328 22.47 0.95 -6.42
CA PRO A 328 22.33 1.36 -7.81
C PRO A 328 23.19 0.41 -8.62
N LYS A 329 22.57 -0.30 -9.57
CA LYS A 329 23.32 -1.24 -10.42
C LYS A 329 24.48 -0.41 -10.95
N PRO A 330 25.75 -0.83 -10.71
CA PRO A 330 26.88 -0.07 -11.21
C PRO A 330 26.63 0.15 -12.69
N PRO A 331 26.89 1.36 -13.22
CA PRO A 331 26.67 1.62 -14.64
C PRO A 331 27.32 0.47 -15.37
N LEU A 332 26.50 -0.34 -16.07
CA LEU A 332 27.00 -1.51 -16.78
C LEU A 332 28.16 -0.97 -17.60
N PRO A 333 29.39 -1.48 -17.43
CA PRO A 333 30.54 -0.96 -18.14
C PRO A 333 30.11 -0.98 -19.60
N LEU A 334 29.96 0.21 -20.20
CA LEU A 334 29.49 0.33 -21.57
C LEU A 334 30.44 -0.57 -22.34
N PRO A 335 29.96 -1.72 -22.85
CA PRO A 335 30.87 -2.66 -23.45
C PRO A 335 31.54 -1.89 -24.57
N ASN A 336 32.87 -1.90 -24.58
CA ASN A 336 33.63 -1.20 -25.60
C ASN A 336 33.09 -1.72 -26.94
N ILE A 337 32.28 -0.89 -27.62
CA ILE A 337 31.47 -1.33 -28.76
C ILE A 337 32.40 -1.83 -29.85
N ASN A 338 33.63 -1.32 -29.90
CA ASN A 338 34.69 -1.78 -30.81
C ASN A 338 35.18 -3.18 -30.44
N ALA A 339 35.39 -3.48 -29.15
CA ALA A 339 35.78 -4.82 -28.69
C ALA A 339 34.63 -5.84 -28.80
N MET A 340 33.37 -5.38 -28.68
CA MET A 340 32.20 -6.20 -28.98
C MET A 340 32.02 -6.42 -30.48
N GLN A 341 32.33 -5.43 -31.32
CA GLN A 341 32.34 -5.58 -32.77
C GLN A 341 33.38 -6.61 -33.20
N GLU A 342 34.62 -6.54 -32.69
CA GLU A 342 35.64 -7.57 -32.97
C GLU A 342 35.19 -8.95 -32.52
N LYS A 343 34.64 -9.09 -31.30
CA LYS A 343 34.11 -10.38 -30.84
C LYS A 343 32.87 -10.86 -31.60
N LEU A 344 31.99 -9.96 -32.03
CA LEU A 344 30.81 -10.30 -32.83
C LEU A 344 31.22 -10.70 -34.23
N VAL A 345 32.23 -10.05 -34.82
CA VAL A 345 32.82 -10.41 -36.12
C VAL A 345 33.52 -11.76 -35.98
N ASP A 346 34.36 -11.99 -34.98
CA ASP A 346 35.02 -13.28 -34.74
C ASP A 346 34.02 -14.41 -34.46
N MET A 347 32.95 -14.12 -33.72
CA MET A 347 31.91 -15.11 -33.43
C MET A 347 31.03 -15.36 -34.65
N ALA A 348 30.77 -14.35 -35.48
CA ALA A 348 30.08 -14.49 -36.75
C ALA A 348 30.91 -15.25 -37.77
N ASP A 349 32.21 -14.96 -37.91
CA ASP A 349 33.14 -15.67 -38.78
C ASP A 349 33.28 -17.13 -38.34
N LYS A 350 33.38 -17.40 -37.02
CA LYS A 350 33.34 -18.79 -36.50
C LYS A 350 31.99 -19.47 -36.76
N LEU A 351 30.87 -18.76 -36.63
CA LEU A 351 29.55 -19.34 -36.93
C LEU A 351 29.40 -19.63 -38.42
N VAL A 352 29.92 -18.75 -39.28
CA VAL A 352 29.90 -18.91 -40.74
C VAL A 352 30.80 -20.07 -41.15
N ASP A 353 32.01 -20.17 -40.60
CA ASP A 353 32.92 -21.30 -40.85
C ASP A 353 32.37 -22.63 -40.34
N ASP A 354 31.78 -22.68 -39.14
CA ASP A 354 31.18 -23.90 -38.57
C ASP A 354 29.90 -24.30 -39.33
N VAL A 355 29.19 -23.35 -39.94
CA VAL A 355 28.03 -23.58 -40.81
C VAL A 355 28.42 -23.92 -42.26
N GLN A 356 29.55 -23.44 -42.78
CA GLN A 356 30.07 -23.80 -44.10
C GLN A 356 30.71 -25.19 -44.10
N THR A 357 31.46 -25.54 -43.05
CA THR A 357 32.11 -26.85 -42.92
C THR A 357 31.12 -27.95 -42.60
N ARG A 358 30.05 -27.63 -41.86
CA ARG A 358 28.93 -28.54 -41.66
C ARG A 358 27.89 -28.26 -42.74
N ASP A 359 27.91 -29.06 -43.80
CA ASP A 359 26.90 -29.18 -44.87
C ASP A 359 25.48 -29.59 -44.37
N VAL A 360 25.22 -29.36 -43.09
CA VAL A 360 24.02 -29.68 -42.31
C VAL A 360 22.83 -28.83 -42.73
N PRO A 361 22.91 -27.50 -42.96
CA PRO A 361 21.76 -26.74 -43.42
C PRO A 361 21.32 -27.20 -44.80
N ASN A 362 22.26 -27.45 -45.71
CA ASN A 362 21.93 -27.87 -47.08
C ASN A 362 21.33 -29.30 -47.09
N LYS A 363 21.82 -30.20 -46.21
CA LYS A 363 21.23 -31.54 -46.04
C LYS A 363 19.90 -31.57 -45.28
N LEU A 364 19.66 -30.65 -44.34
CA LEU A 364 18.36 -30.58 -43.64
C LEU A 364 17.30 -29.89 -44.50
N LEU A 365 17.66 -28.82 -45.21
CA LEU A 365 16.73 -28.00 -45.98
C LEU A 365 16.33 -28.65 -47.30
N LEU A 366 17.21 -29.45 -47.94
CA LEU A 366 16.88 -30.24 -49.12
C LEU A 366 16.14 -31.55 -48.81
N ARG A 367 16.18 -32.04 -47.56
CA ARG A 367 15.56 -33.33 -47.19
C ARG A 367 14.24 -33.18 -46.42
N ALA A 368 14.00 -32.05 -45.77
CA ALA A 368 12.82 -31.85 -44.93
C ALA A 368 11.69 -31.03 -45.60
N VAL A 369 11.95 -30.23 -46.64
CA VAL A 369 10.92 -29.32 -47.14
C VAL A 369 10.95 -29.18 -48.66
N ASN A 370 9.86 -29.60 -49.31
CA ASN A 370 9.60 -29.33 -50.71
C ASN A 370 9.51 -27.80 -50.92
N LEU A 371 10.36 -27.22 -51.78
CA LEU A 371 10.41 -25.77 -52.02
C LEU A 371 9.03 -25.17 -52.34
N GLY A 372 8.13 -25.96 -52.95
CA GLY A 372 6.74 -25.56 -53.20
C GLY A 372 5.93 -25.29 -51.93
N SER A 373 6.20 -26.00 -50.83
CA SER A 373 5.53 -25.81 -49.54
C SER A 373 5.99 -24.53 -48.84
N ILE A 374 7.28 -24.20 -48.94
CA ILE A 374 7.83 -22.94 -48.39
C ILE A 374 7.24 -21.74 -49.14
N ALA A 375 7.24 -21.78 -50.47
CA ALA A 375 6.65 -20.72 -51.27
C ALA A 375 5.17 -20.51 -50.94
N ARG A 376 4.41 -21.60 -50.75
CA ARG A 376 3.00 -21.53 -50.29
C ARG A 376 2.87 -20.91 -48.90
N LEU A 377 3.69 -21.30 -47.92
CA LEU A 377 3.64 -20.75 -46.57
C LEU A 377 3.99 -19.26 -46.54
N VAL A 378 4.98 -18.83 -47.31
CA VAL A 378 5.35 -17.41 -47.43
C VAL A 378 4.23 -16.61 -48.07
N LEU A 379 3.59 -17.13 -49.12
CA LEU A 379 2.43 -16.49 -49.74
C LEU A 379 1.23 -16.40 -48.77
N LEU A 380 1.00 -17.45 -47.98
CA LEU A 380 -0.04 -17.49 -46.94
C LEU A 380 0.25 -16.48 -45.82
N GLY A 381 1.50 -16.35 -45.40
CA GLY A 381 1.92 -15.35 -44.42
C GLY A 381 1.73 -13.92 -44.91
N LEU A 382 2.13 -13.63 -46.15
CA LEU A 382 1.95 -12.31 -46.77
C LEU A 382 0.48 -11.93 -46.94
N THR A 383 -0.36 -12.88 -47.34
CA THR A 383 -1.81 -12.65 -47.49
C THR A 383 -2.50 -12.41 -46.15
N LEU A 384 -2.19 -13.20 -45.11
CA LEU A 384 -2.70 -12.99 -43.76
C LEU A 384 -2.26 -11.63 -43.18
N TYR A 385 -1.00 -11.25 -43.40
CA TYR A 385 -0.48 -9.96 -42.98
C TYR A 385 -1.19 -8.79 -43.67
N GLY A 386 -1.39 -8.87 -45.00
CA GLY A 386 -2.16 -7.88 -45.75
C GLY A 386 -3.60 -7.74 -45.26
N MET A 387 -4.26 -8.87 -44.97
CA MET A 387 -5.63 -8.90 -44.45
C MET A 387 -5.73 -8.25 -43.06
N TRP A 388 -4.80 -8.55 -42.15
CA TRP A 388 -4.73 -7.92 -40.84
C TRP A 388 -4.50 -6.40 -40.93
N PHE A 389 -3.60 -5.97 -41.82
CA PHE A 389 -3.32 -4.54 -42.04
C PHE A 389 -4.57 -3.78 -42.54
N LEU A 390 -5.32 -4.36 -43.48
CA LEU A 390 -6.56 -3.77 -43.99
C LEU A 390 -7.66 -3.71 -42.92
N LEU A 391 -7.82 -4.77 -42.11
CA LEU A 391 -8.76 -4.78 -40.98
C LEU A 391 -8.43 -3.67 -39.97
N LYS A 392 -7.16 -3.57 -39.54
CA LYS A 392 -6.71 -2.53 -38.62
C LYS A 392 -7.03 -1.14 -39.17
N ARG A 393 -6.76 -0.90 -40.46
CA ARG A 393 -7.05 0.37 -41.12
C ARG A 393 -8.55 0.67 -41.17
N MET A 394 -9.39 -0.32 -41.43
CA MET A 394 -10.84 -0.17 -41.48
C MET A 394 -11.45 0.16 -40.11
N PHE A 395 -10.96 -0.44 -39.03
CA PHE A 395 -11.42 -0.12 -37.67
C PHE A 395 -10.97 1.26 -37.21
N SER A 396 -9.77 1.71 -37.60
CA SER A 396 -9.30 3.07 -37.29
C SER A 396 -9.99 4.19 -38.09
N ALA A 397 -10.64 3.87 -39.21
CA ALA A 397 -11.41 4.83 -40.00
C ALA A 397 -12.78 5.17 -39.38
N ARG A 398 -13.27 4.38 -38.41
CA ARG A 398 -14.51 4.67 -37.68
C ARG A 398 -14.25 5.58 -36.48
N LYS A 399 -13.89 6.83 -36.74
CA LYS A 399 -14.10 7.90 -35.74
C LYS A 399 -15.52 8.45 -35.96
N PRO A 400 -16.43 8.33 -34.98
CA PRO A 400 -17.77 8.90 -35.10
C PRO A 400 -17.65 10.42 -35.29
N THR A 401 -18.15 10.92 -36.41
CA THR A 401 -18.13 12.35 -36.75
C THR A 401 -19.37 13.09 -36.25
N ASP A 402 -20.32 12.39 -35.63
CA ASP A 402 -21.54 12.99 -35.08
C ASP A 402 -21.48 12.98 -33.55
N ALA A 403 -20.83 14.01 -33.00
CA ALA A 403 -21.09 14.43 -31.63
C ALA A 403 -22.36 15.31 -31.66
N PRO A 404 -23.50 14.88 -31.08
CA PRO A 404 -24.69 15.71 -31.05
C PRO A 404 -24.42 17.00 -30.24
N PRO A 405 -25.05 18.13 -30.62
CA PRO A 405 -24.90 19.38 -29.89
C PRO A 405 -25.38 19.24 -28.43
N PRO A 406 -24.75 19.94 -27.47
CA PRO A 406 -25.13 19.87 -26.08
C PRO A 406 -26.59 20.32 -25.89
N PRO A 407 -27.37 19.63 -25.04
CA PRO A 407 -28.75 20.03 -24.79
C PRO A 407 -28.79 21.38 -24.07
N VAL A 408 -29.55 22.30 -24.65
CA VAL A 408 -29.95 23.57 -24.03
C VAL A 408 -30.86 23.24 -22.84
N VAL A 409 -30.38 23.46 -21.61
CA VAL A 409 -31.22 23.29 -20.41
C VAL A 409 -31.80 24.65 -20.04
N ALA A 410 -33.07 24.83 -20.39
CA ALA A 410 -33.92 25.88 -19.85
C ALA A 410 -34.54 25.43 -18.52
N GLY A 411 -34.59 26.36 -17.55
CA GLY A 411 -35.76 26.55 -16.69
C GLY A 411 -35.98 25.58 -15.53
N VAL A 412 -35.56 26.04 -14.34
CA VAL A 412 -36.07 25.77 -12.99
C VAL A 412 -37.53 25.29 -12.93
N ALA A 413 -37.77 24.15 -12.27
CA ALA A 413 -39.02 23.87 -11.56
C ALA A 413 -38.76 22.89 -10.40
N ALA A 414 -39.18 23.28 -9.19
CA ALA A 414 -39.14 22.48 -7.99
C ALA A 414 -39.96 21.18 -8.17
N GLY A 415 -39.38 20.04 -7.82
CA GLY A 415 -39.97 18.72 -7.99
C GLY A 415 -39.40 17.66 -7.03
N PRO A 416 -40.05 16.49 -6.93
CA PRO A 416 -40.14 15.61 -5.75
C PRO A 416 -38.81 14.93 -5.34
N PRO A 417 -38.74 14.32 -4.13
CA PRO A 417 -37.53 13.67 -3.63
C PRO A 417 -37.07 12.59 -4.62
N GLY A 418 -35.88 12.79 -5.21
CA GLY A 418 -35.28 11.89 -6.20
C GLY A 418 -34.51 12.59 -7.32
N VAL A 419 -34.66 13.91 -7.52
CA VAL A 419 -33.92 14.65 -8.55
C VAL A 419 -32.43 14.80 -8.19
N PHE A 420 -32.11 15.00 -6.91
CA PHE A 420 -30.73 15.08 -6.43
C PHE A 420 -29.99 13.76 -6.57
N ASP A 421 -30.61 12.63 -6.22
CA ASP A 421 -30.01 11.30 -6.38
C ASP A 421 -29.79 10.95 -7.86
N ARG A 422 -30.71 11.35 -8.75
CA ARG A 422 -30.55 11.13 -10.19
C ARG A 422 -29.43 11.98 -10.77
N ARG A 423 -29.29 13.23 -10.30
CA ARG A 423 -28.17 14.12 -10.67
C ARG A 423 -26.84 13.60 -10.14
N GLN A 424 -26.78 13.13 -8.90
CA GLN A 424 -25.56 12.54 -8.32
C GLN A 424 -25.15 11.24 -9.03
N LYS A 425 -26.10 10.35 -9.36
CA LYS A 425 -25.82 9.14 -10.14
C LYS A 425 -25.34 9.45 -11.57
N GLU A 426 -25.92 10.46 -12.21
CA GLU A 426 -25.49 10.88 -13.56
C GLU A 426 -24.14 11.59 -13.54
N LEU A 427 -23.84 12.36 -12.49
CA LEU A 427 -22.51 12.96 -12.27
C LEU A 427 -21.43 11.90 -12.00
N ALA A 428 -21.75 10.90 -11.17
CA ALA A 428 -20.88 9.75 -10.93
C ALA A 428 -20.66 8.96 -12.23
N ARG A 429 -21.71 8.78 -13.05
CA ARG A 429 -21.61 8.12 -14.36
C ARG A 429 -20.73 8.87 -15.35
N ARG A 430 -20.69 10.20 -15.27
CA ARG A 430 -19.85 11.07 -16.09
C ARG A 430 -18.46 11.32 -15.51
N ASN A 431 -18.11 10.64 -14.40
CA ASN A 431 -16.85 10.85 -13.70
C ASN A 431 -16.63 12.33 -13.34
N ASN A 432 -17.69 13.06 -12.98
CA ASN A 432 -17.61 14.47 -12.59
C ASN A 432 -17.97 14.62 -11.10
N VAL A 433 -16.97 14.90 -10.28
CA VAL A 433 -17.07 15.07 -8.83
C VAL A 433 -17.04 16.55 -8.41
N TYR A 434 -17.29 17.47 -9.34
CA TYR A 434 -17.21 18.91 -9.07
C TYR A 434 -18.08 19.37 -7.90
N GLU A 435 -19.39 19.07 -7.91
CA GLU A 435 -20.31 19.57 -6.86
C GLU A 435 -19.95 19.09 -5.44
N PRO A 436 -19.72 17.79 -5.16
CA PRO A 436 -19.36 17.36 -3.81
C PRO A 436 -18.01 17.94 -3.36
N VAL A 437 -17.04 18.07 -4.28
CA VAL A 437 -15.75 18.71 -3.98
C VAL A 437 -15.95 20.20 -3.69
N ARG A 438 -16.74 20.90 -4.50
CA ARG A 438 -17.07 22.31 -4.34
C ARG A 438 -17.69 22.57 -2.97
N ASP A 439 -18.63 21.74 -2.55
CA ASP A 439 -19.28 21.88 -1.25
C ASP A 439 -18.29 21.68 -0.09
N ALA A 440 -17.41 20.67 -0.16
CA ALA A 440 -16.37 20.46 0.84
C ALA A 440 -15.37 21.62 0.95
N VAL A 441 -14.93 22.16 -0.20
CA VAL A 441 -14.00 23.29 -0.26
C VAL A 441 -14.67 24.57 0.22
N ARG A 442 -15.96 24.76 -0.11
CA ARG A 442 -16.78 25.89 0.35
C ARG A 442 -17.01 25.84 1.86
N GLU A 443 -17.32 24.68 2.41
CA GLU A 443 -17.48 24.47 3.86
C GLU A 443 -16.20 24.85 4.60
N PHE A 444 -15.03 24.43 4.10
CA PHE A 444 -13.74 24.85 4.62
C PHE A 444 -13.60 26.38 4.64
N PHE A 445 -13.81 27.08 3.53
CA PHE A 445 -13.68 28.55 3.53
C PHE A 445 -14.72 29.25 4.41
N HIS A 446 -15.95 28.73 4.51
CA HIS A 446 -16.95 29.27 5.43
C HIS A 446 -16.55 29.11 6.90
N SER A 447 -15.92 27.98 7.26
CA SER A 447 -15.36 27.79 8.61
C SER A 447 -14.27 28.81 8.96
N LEU A 448 -13.66 29.46 7.95
CA LEU A 448 -12.71 30.55 8.12
C LEU A 448 -13.39 31.93 8.17
N GLY A 449 -14.72 31.97 8.18
CA GLY A 449 -15.51 33.20 8.18
C GLY A 449 -15.65 33.88 6.81
N ALA A 450 -15.25 33.21 5.72
CA ALA A 450 -15.33 33.81 4.40
C ALA A 450 -16.78 33.91 3.89
N ARG A 451 -17.16 35.09 3.40
CA ARG A 451 -18.42 35.34 2.70
C ARG A 451 -18.12 35.18 1.21
N GLY A 452 -18.67 34.16 0.56
CA GLY A 452 -18.33 33.81 -0.81
C GLY A 452 -18.41 34.98 -1.79
N GLY A 453 -17.64 34.93 -2.87
CA GLY A 453 -17.60 35.97 -3.90
C GLY A 453 -16.69 35.58 -5.07
N GLU A 454 -16.76 36.32 -6.18
CA GLU A 454 -15.94 36.04 -7.38
C GLU A 454 -14.43 36.18 -7.12
N ARG A 455 -14.04 37.05 -6.18
CA ARG A 455 -12.64 37.27 -5.80
C ARG A 455 -12.42 36.80 -4.36
N PRO A 456 -11.29 36.12 -4.08
CA PRO A 456 -10.94 35.76 -2.71
C PRO A 456 -10.65 37.02 -1.89
N PRO A 457 -10.96 37.02 -0.57
CA PRO A 457 -10.43 38.02 0.35
C PRO A 457 -8.90 38.06 0.29
N GLU A 458 -8.31 39.18 0.67
CA GLU A 458 -6.85 39.30 0.68
C GLU A 458 -6.23 38.25 1.61
N VAL A 459 -5.21 37.54 1.11
CA VAL A 459 -4.55 36.44 1.83
C VAL A 459 -3.19 36.90 2.36
N VAL A 460 -3.05 36.94 3.67
CA VAL A 460 -1.76 37.16 4.34
C VAL A 460 -1.09 35.82 4.53
N VAL A 461 0.09 35.66 3.93
CA VAL A 461 0.96 34.48 4.11
C VAL A 461 2.15 34.87 4.96
N THR A 462 2.43 34.12 6.02
CA THR A 462 3.53 34.42 6.94
C THR A 462 4.88 34.19 6.28
N ARG A 463 5.93 34.83 6.83
CA ARG A 463 7.31 34.70 6.33
C ARG A 463 7.89 33.29 6.52
N ALA A 464 7.27 32.46 7.35
CA ALA A 464 7.68 31.07 7.58
C ALA A 464 7.46 30.17 6.35
N VAL A 465 6.62 30.58 5.40
CA VAL A 465 6.35 29.81 4.18
C VAL A 465 7.45 30.06 3.16
N ARG A 466 8.25 29.02 2.84
CA ARG A 466 9.36 29.09 1.86
C ARG A 466 8.94 29.58 0.48
N LYS A 467 7.72 29.26 0.03
CA LYS A 467 7.17 29.61 -1.29
C LYS A 467 5.80 30.29 -1.15
N PRO A 468 5.73 31.54 -0.67
CA PRO A 468 4.47 32.17 -0.30
C PRO A 468 3.54 32.38 -1.51
N ASN A 469 4.10 32.66 -2.69
CA ASN A 469 3.32 32.81 -3.93
C ASN A 469 2.65 31.51 -4.37
N SER A 470 3.28 30.36 -4.13
CA SER A 470 2.68 29.06 -4.46
C SER A 470 1.48 28.76 -3.57
N LEU A 471 1.53 29.14 -2.28
CA LEU A 471 0.42 28.97 -1.36
C LEU A 471 -0.74 29.93 -1.71
N ARG A 472 -0.43 31.19 -2.04
CA ARG A 472 -1.45 32.15 -2.53
C ARG A 472 -2.17 31.64 -3.77
N LEU A 473 -1.42 31.11 -4.74
CA LEU A 473 -2.01 30.54 -5.95
C LEU A 473 -2.92 29.36 -5.63
N ALA A 474 -2.48 28.43 -4.77
CA ALA A 474 -3.30 27.29 -4.36
C ALA A 474 -4.59 27.73 -3.64
N VAL A 475 -4.51 28.71 -2.73
CA VAL A 475 -5.70 29.28 -2.06
C VAL A 475 -6.65 29.91 -3.09
N ALA A 476 -6.12 30.65 -4.07
CA ALA A 476 -6.92 31.25 -5.15
C ALA A 476 -7.58 30.19 -6.06
N ASP A 477 -6.86 29.11 -6.41
CA ASP A 477 -7.38 28.01 -7.23
C ASP A 477 -8.53 27.28 -6.50
N PHE A 478 -8.38 27.00 -5.21
CA PHE A 478 -9.45 26.39 -4.42
C PHE A 478 -10.61 27.36 -4.16
N TRP A 479 -10.34 28.66 -4.06
CA TRP A 479 -11.40 29.66 -4.00
C TRP A 479 -12.24 29.67 -5.28
N ALA A 480 -11.59 29.64 -6.44
CA ALA A 480 -12.27 29.53 -7.74
C ALA A 480 -13.07 28.22 -7.84
N LEU A 481 -12.57 27.12 -7.28
CA LEU A 481 -13.31 25.86 -7.22
C LEU A 481 -14.59 25.98 -6.36
N ALA A 482 -14.52 26.64 -5.19
CA ALA A 482 -15.64 26.81 -4.25
C ALA A 482 -16.69 27.83 -4.71
N PHE A 483 -16.25 29.02 -5.11
CA PHE A 483 -17.11 30.19 -5.36
C PHE A 483 -17.14 30.64 -6.82
N GLY A 484 -16.26 30.12 -7.67
CA GLY A 484 -16.24 30.40 -9.10
C GLY A 484 -17.30 29.66 -9.90
N PRO A 485 -17.29 29.83 -11.24
CA PRO A 485 -18.23 29.16 -12.13
C PRO A 485 -18.04 27.63 -12.12
N PRO A 486 -19.11 26.86 -12.43
CA PRO A 486 -19.01 25.40 -12.53
C PRO A 486 -17.96 24.95 -13.54
N GLN A 487 -17.09 24.01 -13.14
CA GLN A 487 -16.08 23.39 -13.99
C GLN A 487 -16.17 21.87 -13.93
N GLU A 488 -15.79 21.17 -14.99
CA GLU A 488 -15.71 19.70 -14.94
C GLU A 488 -14.52 19.28 -14.09
N LEU A 489 -14.76 18.43 -13.09
CA LEU A 489 -13.71 17.91 -12.22
C LEU A 489 -13.78 16.39 -12.18
N THR A 490 -12.77 15.72 -12.72
CA THR A 490 -12.72 14.25 -12.70
C THR A 490 -12.21 13.68 -11.39
N VAL A 491 -12.53 12.42 -11.06
CA VAL A 491 -12.00 11.75 -9.86
C VAL A 491 -10.47 11.75 -9.85
N ALA A 492 -9.84 11.43 -10.98
CA ALA A 492 -8.38 11.44 -11.10
C ALA A 492 -7.80 12.84 -10.85
N ARG A 493 -8.44 13.88 -11.42
CA ARG A 493 -8.01 15.26 -11.20
C ARG A 493 -8.21 15.68 -9.74
N TRP A 494 -9.29 15.24 -9.08
CA TRP A 494 -9.47 15.48 -7.66
C TRP A 494 -8.40 14.79 -6.82
N GLN A 495 -8.06 13.53 -7.10
CA GLN A 495 -6.98 12.81 -6.39
C GLN A 495 -5.63 13.53 -6.49
N GLU A 496 -5.33 14.16 -7.64
CA GLU A 496 -4.15 15.01 -7.79
C GLU A 496 -4.24 16.27 -6.93
N LEU A 497 -5.42 16.90 -6.85
CA LEU A 497 -5.66 18.15 -6.11
C LEU A 497 -5.83 17.96 -4.60
N GLU A 498 -6.28 16.79 -4.15
CA GLU A 498 -6.61 16.48 -2.75
C GLU A 498 -5.39 16.73 -1.84
N GLY A 499 -4.20 16.24 -2.24
CA GLY A 499 -2.97 16.50 -1.51
C GLY A 499 -2.56 17.99 -1.47
N TYR A 500 -2.96 18.81 -2.45
CA TYR A 500 -2.77 20.27 -2.39
C TYR A 500 -3.78 20.93 -1.45
N PHE A 501 -5.02 20.45 -1.44
CA PHE A 501 -6.07 20.97 -0.56
C PHE A 501 -5.73 20.71 0.91
N ASP A 502 -5.26 19.49 1.24
CA ASP A 502 -4.83 19.15 2.60
C ASP A 502 -3.63 20.00 3.05
N ARG A 503 -2.68 20.31 2.16
CA ARG A 503 -1.59 21.25 2.46
C ARG A 503 -2.10 22.66 2.75
N VAL A 504 -3.11 23.14 2.02
CA VAL A 504 -3.73 24.46 2.28
C VAL A 504 -4.42 24.47 3.64
N ARG A 505 -5.18 23.41 3.97
CA ARG A 505 -5.85 23.23 5.27
C ARG A 505 -4.85 23.18 6.43
N GLN A 506 -3.81 22.35 6.30
CA GLN A 506 -2.78 22.22 7.32
C GLN A 506 -2.02 23.54 7.50
N ALA A 507 -1.67 24.22 6.40
CA ALA A 507 -1.01 25.51 6.48
C ALA A 507 -1.88 26.58 7.19
N HIS A 508 -3.21 26.51 7.05
CA HIS A 508 -4.11 27.38 7.81
C HIS A 508 -4.09 27.03 9.30
N ALA A 509 -4.20 25.74 9.63
CA ALA A 509 -4.17 25.24 11.01
C ALA A 509 -2.86 25.62 11.72
N ASP A 510 -1.74 25.62 11.01
CA ASP A 510 -0.42 26.03 11.50
C ASP A 510 -0.25 27.56 11.61
N GLY A 511 -1.29 28.35 11.28
CA GLY A 511 -1.21 29.82 11.26
C GLY A 511 -0.29 30.39 10.17
N LYS A 512 0.04 29.60 9.14
CA LYS A 512 0.94 30.03 8.05
C LYS A 512 0.25 30.95 7.04
N TRP A 513 -1.07 30.98 7.03
CA TRP A 513 -1.85 31.97 6.28
C TRP A 513 -3.22 32.21 6.92
N HIS A 514 -3.81 33.37 6.66
CA HIS A 514 -5.18 33.74 7.04
C HIS A 514 -5.73 34.81 6.09
N PHE A 515 -7.04 35.02 6.11
CA PHE A 515 -7.68 36.14 5.40
C PHE A 515 -7.52 37.45 6.19
N VAL A 516 -7.30 38.56 5.49
CA VAL A 516 -7.43 39.89 6.09
C VAL A 516 -8.90 40.08 6.52
N PRO A 517 -9.18 40.44 7.78
CA PRO A 517 -10.53 40.75 8.22
C PRO A 517 -11.09 41.89 7.37
N GLU A 518 -12.23 41.66 6.71
CA GLU A 518 -12.90 42.71 5.97
C GLU A 518 -13.33 43.80 6.97
N PRO A 519 -13.02 45.09 6.72
CA PRO A 519 -13.44 46.16 7.63
C PRO A 519 -14.95 46.08 7.79
N ALA A 520 -15.43 46.03 9.04
CA ALA A 520 -16.86 45.97 9.32
C ALA A 520 -17.54 47.11 8.56
N ALA A 521 -18.45 46.77 7.64
CA ALA A 521 -19.23 47.76 6.90
C ALA A 521 -20.01 48.59 7.93
N GLY A 522 -19.56 49.83 8.14
CA GLY A 522 -20.13 50.79 9.08
C GLY A 522 -21.40 51.44 8.57
#